data_AF-A0A1H5TVE6-F1
#
_entry.id   AF-A0A1H5TVE6-F1
#
_cell.length_a   1.000
_cell.length_b   1.000
_cell.length_c   1.000
_cell.angle_alpha   90.00
_cell.angle_beta   90.00
_cell.angle_gamma   90.00
#
_symmetry.space_group_name_H-M   'P 1'
#
loop_
_entity.id
_entity.type
_entity.pdbx_description
1 polymer ?
#
loop_
_entity_poly.entity_id
_entity_poly.type
_entity_poly.pdbx_seq_one_letter_code
_entity_poly.pdbx_strand_id
1 'polypeptide(L)'
;MIFNKNKENLASEAHALKIEKEWMERQELYGKELEDHYNYVKKLLDKNDVKARQLLVMEYLNKKDIPEYKSDQKHVNFFILLYLYVEELNSMEERTILDCARNYEELSKLLKIFRMLLFRLEFTGNENDSLFAEFVLNNGLSKTCVERMVAFVNVDKYMIYKKLSNIFFENNKLVYMLVMLKACDEIKPNIEENILLMANIYKILGLEKLEKECLARLAK
;
A
#
# COMPACT_ATOMS: atom_id res chain seq x y z
N MET A 1 -37.99 45.37 29.17
CA MET A 1 -36.56 45.07 29.42
C MET A 1 -36.54 43.66 30.00
N ILE A 2 -35.97 42.65 29.37
CA ILE A 2 -34.53 42.45 29.18
C ILE A 2 -34.34 41.67 27.87
N PHE A 3 -33.61 42.24 26.92
CA PHE A 3 -33.09 41.50 25.78
C PHE A 3 -31.76 40.86 26.18
N ASN A 4 -31.70 39.55 26.01
CA ASN A 4 -30.51 38.72 25.80
C ASN A 4 -29.30 39.49 25.26
N LYS A 5 -28.17 39.44 25.96
CA LYS A 5 -26.85 39.73 25.39
C LYS A 5 -25.69 39.15 26.22
N ASN A 6 -25.66 37.83 26.38
CA ASN A 6 -24.37 37.13 26.50
C ASN A 6 -23.99 36.59 25.11
N LYS A 7 -23.61 37.51 24.22
CA LYS A 7 -22.76 37.14 23.09
C LYS A 7 -21.34 37.21 23.64
N GLU A 8 -20.80 36.07 24.06
CA GLU A 8 -19.36 35.94 24.27
C GLU A 8 -18.66 36.49 23.03
N ASN A 9 -17.75 37.45 23.22
CA ASN A 9 -17.06 38.08 22.12
C ASN A 9 -16.02 37.07 21.61
N LEU A 10 -16.44 36.24 20.64
CA LEU A 10 -15.64 35.19 19.98
C LEU A 10 -14.36 35.75 19.32
N ALA A 11 -14.23 37.08 19.20
CA ALA A 11 -13.07 37.77 18.67
C ALA A 11 -12.16 38.41 19.76
N SER A 12 -12.40 38.12 21.04
CA SER A 12 -11.53 38.60 22.12
C SER A 12 -10.26 37.76 22.26
N GLU A 13 -9.14 38.41 22.58
CA GLU A 13 -7.84 37.75 22.83
C GLU A 13 -7.94 36.65 23.90
N ALA A 14 -8.74 36.87 24.95
CA ALA A 14 -8.99 35.87 25.99
C ALA A 14 -9.73 34.62 25.46
N HIS A 15 -10.62 34.77 24.47
CA HIS A 15 -11.28 33.64 23.82
C HIS A 15 -10.32 32.89 22.89
N ALA A 16 -9.47 33.62 22.15
CA ALA A 16 -8.43 33.04 21.30
C ALA A 16 -7.43 32.22 22.12
N LEU A 17 -6.94 32.75 23.25
CA LEU A 17 -6.02 32.05 24.17
C LEU A 17 -6.67 30.80 24.81
N LYS A 18 -7.98 30.85 25.10
CA LYS A 18 -8.71 29.68 25.61
C LYS A 18 -8.82 28.59 24.55
N ILE A 19 -9.18 28.94 23.31
CA ILE A 19 -9.22 27.99 22.19
C ILE A 19 -7.84 27.39 21.94
N GLU A 20 -6.79 28.20 21.93
CA GLU A 20 -5.41 27.73 21.74
C GLU A 20 -5.01 26.73 22.83
N LYS A 21 -5.33 27.02 24.10
CA LYS A 21 -5.09 26.10 25.21
C LYS A 21 -5.86 24.79 25.08
N GLU A 22 -7.15 24.84 24.76
CA GLU A 22 -7.96 23.65 24.52
C GLU A 22 -7.47 22.83 23.31
N TRP A 23 -6.92 23.50 22.28
CA TRP A 23 -6.28 22.86 21.14
C TRP A 23 -4.98 22.17 21.52
N MET A 24 -4.12 22.82 22.31
CA MET A 24 -2.88 22.23 22.80
C MET A 24 -3.16 21.01 23.70
N GLU A 25 -4.10 21.11 24.64
CA GLU A 25 -4.49 19.99 25.51
C GLU A 25 -5.05 18.82 24.70
N ARG A 26 -5.88 19.10 23.68
CA ARG A 26 -6.35 18.06 22.75
C ARG A 26 -5.22 17.45 21.94
N GLN A 27 -4.29 18.24 21.42
CA GLN A 27 -3.14 17.73 20.68
C GLN A 27 -2.24 16.86 21.56
N GLU A 28 -2.04 17.23 22.82
CA GLU A 28 -1.20 16.44 23.75
C GLU A 28 -1.87 15.11 24.14
N LEU A 29 -3.17 15.13 24.46
CA LEU A 29 -3.94 13.91 24.76
C LEU A 29 -3.97 12.99 23.54
N TYR A 30 -4.26 13.54 22.37
CA TYR A 30 -4.30 12.81 21.12
C TYR A 30 -2.94 12.21 20.74
N GLY A 31 -1.85 12.96 20.94
CA GLY A 31 -0.49 12.46 20.72
C GLY A 31 -0.13 11.26 21.59
N LYS A 32 -0.61 11.24 22.85
CA LYS A 32 -0.42 10.09 23.75
C LYS A 32 -1.24 8.87 23.32
N GLU A 33 -2.51 9.06 22.97
CA GLU A 33 -3.37 7.98 22.49
C GLU A 33 -2.81 7.33 21.21
N LEU A 34 -2.32 8.14 20.27
CA LEU A 34 -1.70 7.65 19.04
C LEU A 34 -0.41 6.86 19.30
N GLU A 35 0.44 7.33 20.22
CA GLU A 35 1.68 6.63 20.61
C GLU A 35 1.38 5.31 21.34
N ASP A 36 0.36 5.27 22.20
CA ASP A 36 -0.07 4.03 22.85
C ASP A 36 -0.59 3.01 21.84
N HIS A 37 -1.42 3.46 20.90
CA HIS A 37 -1.93 2.64 19.82
C HIS A 37 -0.80 2.11 18.92
N TYR A 38 0.16 2.97 18.56
CA TYR A 38 1.37 2.58 17.84
C TYR A 38 2.14 1.48 18.55
N ASN A 39 2.43 1.66 19.85
CA ASN A 39 3.17 0.69 20.64
C ASN A 39 2.42 -0.64 20.75
N TYR A 40 1.09 -0.60 20.75
CA TYR A 40 0.25 -1.79 20.68
C TYR A 40 0.39 -2.51 19.33
N VAL A 41 0.22 -1.82 18.19
CA VAL A 41 0.36 -2.44 16.86
C VAL A 41 1.77 -2.99 16.64
N LYS A 42 2.81 -2.26 17.08
CA LYS A 42 4.19 -2.74 17.04
C LYS A 42 4.37 -4.04 17.79
N LYS A 43 3.84 -4.14 19.02
CA LYS A 43 3.88 -5.39 19.80
C LYS A 43 3.19 -6.55 19.08
N LEU A 44 2.11 -6.29 18.35
CA LEU A 44 1.45 -7.32 17.54
C LEU A 44 2.33 -7.77 16.36
N LEU A 45 2.94 -6.82 15.64
CA LEU A 45 3.87 -7.12 14.54
C LEU A 45 5.11 -7.88 15.03
N ASP A 46 5.63 -7.56 16.21
CA ASP A 46 6.78 -8.23 16.81
C ASP A 46 6.44 -9.66 17.28
N LYS A 47 5.20 -9.92 17.71
CA LYS A 47 4.74 -11.27 18.07
C LYS A 47 4.56 -12.15 16.84
N ASN A 48 3.96 -11.59 15.79
CA ASN A 48 3.70 -12.23 14.50
C ASN A 48 3.03 -13.63 14.56
N ASP A 49 2.39 -13.98 15.67
CA ASP A 49 1.64 -15.23 15.82
C ASP A 49 0.23 -15.11 15.22
N VAL A 50 -0.47 -16.24 15.10
CA VAL A 50 -1.82 -16.31 14.50
C VAL A 50 -2.80 -15.34 15.19
N LYS A 51 -2.75 -15.23 16.51
CA LYS A 51 -3.65 -14.35 17.28
C LYS A 51 -3.29 -12.89 17.06
N ALA A 52 -2.01 -12.56 17.05
CA ALA A 52 -1.53 -11.21 16.77
C ALA A 52 -1.94 -10.76 15.37
N ARG A 53 -1.83 -11.62 14.37
CA ARG A 53 -2.27 -11.37 12.99
C ARG A 53 -3.77 -11.12 12.89
N GLN A 54 -4.61 -11.89 13.59
CA GLN A 54 -6.05 -11.65 13.66
C GLN A 54 -6.36 -10.28 14.28
N LEU A 55 -5.66 -9.89 15.34
CA LEU A 55 -5.82 -8.57 15.96
C LEU A 55 -5.39 -7.45 15.00
N LEU A 56 -4.29 -7.60 14.26
CA LEU A 56 -3.86 -6.63 13.24
C LEU A 56 -4.94 -6.39 12.17
N VAL A 57 -5.65 -7.43 11.73
CA VAL A 57 -6.80 -7.29 10.81
C VAL A 57 -7.91 -6.47 11.45
N MET A 58 -8.23 -6.73 12.73
CA MET A 58 -9.26 -5.96 13.46
C MET A 58 -8.86 -4.49 13.61
N GLU A 59 -7.59 -4.19 13.89
CA GLU A 59 -7.09 -2.82 13.94
C GLU A 59 -7.27 -2.10 12.58
N TYR A 60 -6.94 -2.77 11.47
CA TYR A 60 -7.15 -2.19 10.15
C TYR A 60 -8.65 -1.96 9.83
N LEU A 61 -9.53 -2.86 10.26
CA LEU A 61 -10.98 -2.71 10.05
C LEU A 61 -11.60 -1.63 10.94
N ASN A 62 -11.03 -1.38 12.12
CA ASN A 62 -11.49 -0.37 13.05
C ASN A 62 -10.96 1.03 12.68
N LYS A 63 -11.29 1.49 11.45
CA LYS A 63 -10.83 2.66 10.68
C LYS A 63 -10.71 4.04 11.38
N LYS A 64 -10.93 4.14 12.70
CA LYS A 64 -10.89 5.38 13.47
C LYS A 64 -9.53 6.08 13.46
N ASP A 65 -8.43 5.34 13.27
CA ASP A 65 -7.06 5.89 13.38
C ASP A 65 -6.25 5.85 12.06
N ILE A 66 -6.87 5.36 10.97
CA ILE A 66 -6.22 5.17 9.66
C ILE A 66 -5.93 6.49 8.91
N PRO A 67 -6.84 7.47 8.86
CA PRO A 67 -6.57 8.74 8.19
C PRO A 67 -5.34 9.47 8.72
N GLU A 68 -5.05 9.35 10.01
CA GLU A 68 -4.02 10.10 10.73
C GLU A 68 -2.63 9.45 10.63
N TYR A 69 -2.56 8.15 10.37
CA TYR A 69 -1.30 7.50 9.97
C TYR A 69 -0.72 8.03 8.66
N LYS A 70 -1.53 8.64 7.81
CA LYS A 70 -1.09 9.14 6.50
C LYS A 70 -0.34 10.47 6.60
N SER A 71 -0.52 11.23 7.69
CA SER A 71 0.10 12.54 7.87
C SER A 71 1.40 12.51 8.67
N ASP A 72 1.65 11.47 9.48
CA ASP A 72 2.90 11.30 10.21
C ASP A 72 3.85 10.29 9.53
N GLN A 73 5.02 10.78 9.09
CA GLN A 73 6.07 9.95 8.51
C GLN A 73 6.54 8.81 9.42
N LYS A 74 6.47 8.97 10.75
CA LYS A 74 6.86 7.92 11.70
C LYS A 74 5.90 6.74 11.65
N HIS A 75 4.63 6.98 11.35
CA HIS A 75 3.56 5.99 11.47
C HIS A 75 3.09 5.40 10.13
N VAL A 76 3.44 6.04 9.01
CA VAL A 76 3.02 5.61 7.67
C VAL A 76 3.38 4.16 7.33
N ASN A 77 4.47 3.64 7.90
CA ASN A 77 4.90 2.26 7.67
C ASN A 77 3.92 1.23 8.26
N PHE A 78 3.29 1.52 9.40
CA PHE A 78 2.30 0.64 10.01
C PHE A 78 1.08 0.51 9.12
N PHE A 79 0.56 1.65 8.68
CA PHE A 79 -0.56 1.68 7.76
C PHE A 79 -0.26 0.88 6.49
N ILE A 80 0.93 1.07 5.90
CA ILE A 80 1.32 0.34 4.69
C ILE A 80 1.42 -1.16 4.96
N LEU A 81 2.05 -1.60 6.06
CA LEU A 81 2.13 -3.03 6.41
C LEU A 81 0.75 -3.65 6.59
N LEU A 82 -0.13 -2.98 7.35
CA LEU A 82 -1.50 -3.45 7.60
C LEU A 82 -2.32 -3.51 6.31
N TYR A 83 -2.22 -2.46 5.49
CA TYR A 83 -2.90 -2.39 4.20
C TYR A 83 -2.46 -3.53 3.29
N LEU A 84 -1.15 -3.73 3.11
CA LEU A 84 -0.61 -4.80 2.28
C LEU A 84 -1.06 -6.16 2.78
N TYR A 85 -0.93 -6.41 4.09
CA TYR A 85 -1.34 -7.67 4.69
C TYR A 85 -2.81 -8.00 4.41
N VAL A 86 -3.71 -7.03 4.62
CA VAL A 86 -5.14 -7.23 4.38
C VAL A 86 -5.46 -7.42 2.89
N GLU A 87 -4.81 -6.67 2.00
CA GLU A 87 -4.99 -6.84 0.55
C GLU A 87 -4.49 -8.21 0.06
N GLU A 88 -3.39 -8.72 0.61
CA GLU A 88 -2.86 -10.04 0.31
C GLU A 88 -3.80 -11.15 0.80
N LEU A 89 -4.39 -11.01 1.99
CA LEU A 89 -5.43 -11.92 2.49
C LEU A 89 -6.65 -11.93 1.57
N ASN A 90 -7.13 -10.75 1.16
CA ASN A 90 -8.28 -10.61 0.26
C ASN A 90 -8.00 -11.21 -1.13
N SER A 91 -6.74 -11.18 -1.56
CA SER A 91 -6.26 -11.77 -2.82
C SER A 91 -5.94 -13.25 -2.70
N MET A 92 -6.14 -13.86 -1.52
CA MET A 92 -5.83 -15.26 -1.22
C MET A 92 -4.37 -15.61 -1.53
N GLU A 93 -3.43 -14.70 -1.21
CA GLU A 93 -2.01 -14.99 -1.36
C GLU A 93 -1.55 -16.06 -0.36
N GLU A 94 -0.75 -17.02 -0.82
CA GLU A 94 -0.22 -18.11 0.03
C GLU A 94 0.79 -17.60 1.07
N ARG A 95 1.49 -16.52 0.74
CA ARG A 95 2.44 -15.82 1.59
C ARG A 95 2.13 -14.33 1.59
N THR A 96 2.30 -13.72 2.75
CA THR A 96 2.01 -12.31 2.98
C THR A 96 3.27 -11.55 3.38
N ILE A 97 3.19 -10.22 3.36
CA ILE A 97 4.27 -9.33 3.81
C ILE A 97 4.73 -9.64 5.24
N LEU A 98 3.83 -10.13 6.10
CA LEU A 98 4.15 -10.51 7.47
C LEU A 98 4.94 -11.83 7.58
N ASP A 99 5.03 -12.61 6.50
CA ASP A 99 5.85 -13.82 6.42
C ASP A 99 7.29 -13.51 5.95
N CYS A 100 7.55 -12.30 5.46
CA CYS A 100 8.84 -11.91 4.88
C CYS A 100 9.89 -11.49 5.92
N ALA A 101 9.49 -11.28 7.17
CA ALA A 101 10.37 -10.81 8.25
C ALA A 101 9.85 -11.22 9.64
N ARG A 102 10.73 -11.18 10.65
CA ARG A 102 10.42 -11.72 11.99
C ARG A 102 9.77 -10.72 12.93
N ASN A 103 10.01 -9.43 12.72
CA ASN A 103 9.60 -8.35 13.62
C ASN A 103 9.36 -7.05 12.85
N TYR A 104 8.85 -6.02 13.53
CA TYR A 104 8.56 -4.73 12.92
C TYR A 104 9.80 -4.05 12.31
N GLU A 105 10.96 -4.13 12.95
CA GLU A 105 12.16 -3.45 12.47
C GLU A 105 12.63 -4.00 11.12
N GLU A 106 12.65 -5.33 11.00
CA GLU A 106 12.96 -6.02 9.74
C GLU A 106 11.93 -5.70 8.64
N LEU A 107 10.62 -5.71 8.98
CA LEU A 107 9.54 -5.33 8.07
C LEU A 107 9.69 -3.88 7.59
N SER A 108 10.00 -2.95 8.50
CA SER A 108 10.18 -1.54 8.18
C SER A 108 11.39 -1.34 7.25
N LYS A 109 12.49 -2.04 7.52
CA LYS A 109 13.67 -2.03 6.64
C LYS A 109 13.36 -2.59 5.27
N LEU A 110 12.61 -3.70 5.20
CA LEU A 110 12.16 -4.30 3.95
C LEU A 110 11.31 -3.30 3.15
N LEU A 111 10.31 -2.66 3.75
CA LEU A 111 9.49 -1.63 3.07
C LEU A 111 10.33 -0.45 2.57
N LYS A 112 11.31 0.01 3.35
CA LYS A 112 12.19 1.10 2.95
C LYS A 112 13.02 0.73 1.73
N ILE A 113 13.61 -0.47 1.71
CA ILE A 113 14.37 -0.98 0.56
C ILE A 113 13.44 -1.12 -0.65
N PHE A 114 12.23 -1.66 -0.44
CA PHE A 114 11.26 -1.84 -1.51
C PHE A 114 10.89 -0.51 -2.17
N ARG A 115 10.49 0.51 -1.40
CA ARG A 115 10.18 1.85 -1.95
C ARG A 115 11.36 2.46 -2.70
N MET A 116 12.58 2.31 -2.16
CA MET A 116 13.79 2.81 -2.82
C MET A 116 14.03 2.12 -4.16
N LEU A 117 13.86 0.79 -4.23
CA LEU A 117 14.04 0.05 -5.48
C LEU A 117 12.97 0.44 -6.51
N LEU A 118 11.70 0.54 -6.11
CA LEU A 118 10.62 1.03 -6.98
C LEU A 118 10.90 2.43 -7.52
N PHE A 119 11.34 3.35 -6.66
CA PHE A 119 11.70 4.70 -7.08
C PHE A 119 12.87 4.67 -8.08
N ARG A 120 13.90 3.85 -7.86
CA ARG A 120 15.04 3.73 -8.77
C ARG A 120 14.64 3.21 -10.16
N LEU A 121 13.60 2.39 -10.27
CA LEU A 121 13.12 1.91 -11.57
C LEU A 121 12.71 3.05 -12.50
N GLU A 122 12.29 4.21 -11.99
CA GLU A 122 11.91 5.38 -12.78
C GLU A 122 13.12 6.07 -13.44
N PHE A 123 14.29 6.05 -12.80
CA PHE A 123 15.45 6.86 -13.20
C PHE A 123 16.60 6.08 -13.83
N THR A 124 16.55 4.76 -13.85
CA THR A 124 17.74 3.93 -14.16
C THR A 124 17.47 2.79 -15.15
N GLY A 125 18.54 2.28 -15.77
CA GLY A 125 18.50 1.17 -16.73
C GLY A 125 18.58 -0.24 -16.12
N ASN A 126 18.87 -1.24 -16.96
CA ASN A 126 18.66 -2.68 -16.74
C ASN A 126 19.32 -3.30 -15.48
N GLU A 127 20.37 -2.72 -14.90
CA GLU A 127 20.99 -3.29 -13.68
C GLU A 127 20.05 -3.23 -12.46
N ASN A 128 19.26 -2.17 -12.32
CA ASN A 128 18.31 -2.05 -11.21
C ASN A 128 17.08 -2.95 -11.39
N ASP A 129 16.80 -3.35 -12.62
CA ASP A 129 15.69 -4.23 -12.97
C ASP A 129 15.96 -5.65 -12.44
N SER A 130 17.20 -6.14 -12.60
CA SER A 130 17.65 -7.42 -12.04
C SER A 130 17.65 -7.39 -10.51
N LEU A 131 18.20 -6.33 -9.89
CA LEU A 131 18.21 -6.16 -8.44
C LEU A 131 16.80 -6.13 -7.85
N PHE A 132 15.85 -5.49 -8.55
CA PHE A 132 14.45 -5.48 -8.13
C PHE A 132 13.83 -6.87 -8.18
N ALA A 133 14.02 -7.60 -9.28
CA ALA A 133 13.50 -8.96 -9.41
C ALA A 133 14.05 -9.88 -8.33
N GLU A 134 15.37 -9.86 -8.11
CA GLU A 134 16.03 -10.62 -7.04
C GLU A 134 15.47 -10.27 -5.67
N PHE A 135 15.28 -8.98 -5.38
CA PHE A 135 14.71 -8.53 -4.11
C PHE A 135 13.30 -9.11 -3.90
N VAL A 136 12.42 -9.01 -4.91
CA VAL A 136 11.04 -9.54 -4.83
C VAL A 136 11.05 -11.06 -4.60
N LEU A 137 11.84 -11.78 -5.39
CA LEU A 137 11.85 -13.24 -5.36
C LEU A 137 12.52 -13.80 -4.11
N ASN A 138 13.64 -13.24 -3.68
CA ASN A 138 14.37 -13.72 -2.49
C ASN A 138 13.63 -13.44 -1.19
N ASN A 139 12.86 -12.36 -1.12
CA ASN A 139 12.02 -12.05 0.04
C ASN A 139 10.63 -12.70 -0.04
N GLY A 140 10.29 -13.39 -1.15
CA GLY A 140 9.01 -14.04 -1.33
C GLY A 140 7.82 -13.05 -1.32
N LEU A 141 8.02 -11.84 -1.84
CA LEU A 141 6.98 -10.82 -1.89
C LEU A 141 5.90 -11.22 -2.89
N SER A 142 4.64 -11.22 -2.46
CA SER A 142 3.52 -11.60 -3.32
C SER A 142 3.29 -10.62 -4.48
N LYS A 143 2.61 -11.08 -5.53
CA LYS A 143 2.23 -10.25 -6.68
C LYS A 143 1.32 -9.08 -6.26
N THR A 144 0.39 -9.32 -5.34
CA THR A 144 -0.45 -8.28 -4.74
C THR A 144 0.38 -7.29 -3.94
N CYS A 145 1.34 -7.75 -3.13
CA CYS A 145 2.22 -6.84 -2.41
C CYS A 145 2.99 -5.92 -3.37
N VAL A 146 3.49 -6.46 -4.48
CA VAL A 146 4.22 -5.67 -5.48
C VAL A 146 3.32 -4.62 -6.14
N GLU A 147 2.14 -5.02 -6.61
CA GLU A 147 1.18 -4.13 -7.25
C GLU A 147 0.74 -3.00 -6.30
N ARG A 148 0.32 -3.37 -5.09
CA ARG A 148 -0.10 -2.40 -4.07
C ARG A 148 1.03 -1.47 -3.62
N MET A 149 2.28 -1.93 -3.60
CA MET A 149 3.41 -1.08 -3.21
C MET A 149 3.66 0.05 -4.20
N VAL A 150 3.39 -0.13 -5.50
CA VAL A 150 3.50 0.94 -6.51
C VAL A 150 2.55 2.10 -6.17
N ALA A 151 1.39 1.83 -5.56
CA ALA A 151 0.45 2.88 -5.15
C ALA A 151 1.00 3.81 -4.04
N PHE A 152 2.02 3.37 -3.29
CA PHE A 152 2.63 4.12 -2.18
C PHE A 152 3.91 4.87 -2.57
N VAL A 153 4.35 4.79 -3.83
CA VAL A 153 5.53 5.50 -4.31
C VAL A 153 5.09 6.63 -5.24
N ASN A 154 5.76 7.78 -5.14
CA ASN A 154 5.46 8.93 -5.99
C ASN A 154 6.23 8.82 -7.31
N VAL A 155 5.68 8.06 -8.25
CA VAL A 155 6.28 7.70 -9.56
C VAL A 155 5.18 7.68 -10.64
N ASP A 156 5.54 7.73 -11.93
CA ASP A 156 4.59 7.41 -13.01
C ASP A 156 4.16 5.94 -12.93
N LYS A 157 3.00 5.70 -12.33
CA LYS A 157 2.44 4.36 -12.08
C LYS A 157 2.30 3.53 -13.36
N TYR A 158 1.85 4.13 -14.46
CA TYR A 158 1.68 3.40 -15.73
C TYR A 158 3.04 2.93 -16.26
N MET A 159 4.03 3.83 -16.26
CA MET A 159 5.38 3.49 -16.72
C MET A 159 6.04 2.45 -15.82
N ILE A 160 5.85 2.55 -14.51
CA ILE A 160 6.37 1.57 -13.55
C ILE A 160 5.71 0.21 -13.74
N TYR A 161 4.38 0.12 -13.88
CA TYR A 161 3.73 -1.17 -14.14
C TYR A 161 4.18 -1.79 -15.47
N LYS A 162 4.34 -1.00 -16.55
CA LYS A 162 4.87 -1.51 -17.83
C LYS A 162 6.31 -2.01 -17.66
N LYS A 163 7.13 -1.32 -16.87
CA LYS A 163 8.50 -1.75 -16.60
C LYS A 163 8.52 -3.04 -15.77
N LEU A 164 7.71 -3.11 -14.71
CA LEU A 164 7.56 -4.31 -13.88
C LEU A 164 7.06 -5.52 -14.70
N SER A 165 6.14 -5.33 -15.65
CA SER A 165 5.69 -6.43 -16.51
C SER A 165 6.84 -7.01 -17.34
N ASN A 166 7.75 -6.17 -17.85
CA ASN A 166 8.92 -6.62 -18.59
C ASN A 166 9.91 -7.35 -17.67
N ILE A 167 10.19 -6.81 -16.48
CA ILE A 167 11.06 -7.44 -15.48
C ILE A 167 10.56 -8.85 -15.14
N PHE A 168 9.26 -9.00 -14.89
CA PHE A 168 8.68 -10.29 -14.56
C PHE A 168 8.58 -11.24 -15.75
N PHE A 169 8.44 -10.72 -16.98
CA PHE A 169 8.55 -11.52 -18.19
C PHE A 169 9.95 -12.15 -18.32
N GLU A 170 11.00 -11.33 -18.21
CA GLU A 170 12.40 -11.78 -18.29
C GLU A 170 12.75 -12.82 -17.20
N ASN A 171 12.10 -12.73 -16.05
CA ASN A 171 12.28 -13.66 -14.93
C ASN A 171 11.30 -14.85 -14.94
N ASN A 172 10.56 -15.07 -16.04
CA ASN A 172 9.57 -16.15 -16.20
C ASN A 172 8.48 -16.17 -15.10
N LYS A 173 8.07 -15.00 -14.60
CA LYS A 173 7.02 -14.82 -13.59
C LYS A 173 5.72 -14.34 -14.24
N LEU A 174 5.13 -15.19 -15.07
CA LEU A 174 3.94 -14.86 -15.88
C LEU A 174 2.75 -14.34 -15.07
N VAL A 175 2.52 -14.86 -13.87
CA VAL A 175 1.40 -14.41 -13.01
C VAL A 175 1.66 -13.00 -12.47
N TYR A 176 2.91 -12.67 -12.13
CA TYR A 176 3.27 -11.29 -11.74
C TYR A 176 3.12 -10.35 -12.93
N MET A 177 3.63 -10.74 -14.09
CA MET A 177 3.48 -9.99 -15.34
C MET A 177 2.00 -9.69 -15.62
N LEU A 178 1.12 -10.69 -15.50
CA LEU A 178 -0.32 -10.54 -15.71
C LEU A 178 -0.95 -9.52 -14.75
N VAL A 179 -0.58 -9.54 -13.47
CA VAL A 179 -1.07 -8.54 -12.49
C VAL A 179 -0.62 -7.14 -12.86
N MET A 180 0.64 -6.95 -13.26
CA MET A 180 1.14 -5.64 -13.69
C MET A 180 0.43 -5.14 -14.96
N LEU A 181 0.18 -6.03 -15.93
CA LEU A 181 -0.56 -5.68 -17.15
C LEU A 181 -2.02 -5.30 -16.88
N LYS A 182 -2.68 -5.98 -15.93
CA LYS A 182 -4.01 -5.58 -15.46
C LYS A 182 -3.99 -4.18 -14.85
N ALA A 183 -3.01 -3.89 -13.99
CA ALA A 183 -2.85 -2.56 -13.42
C ALA A 183 -2.57 -1.48 -14.49
N CYS A 184 -1.79 -1.80 -15.54
CA CYS A 184 -1.64 -0.92 -16.70
C CYS A 184 -2.98 -0.64 -17.40
N ASP A 185 -3.79 -1.68 -17.64
CA ASP A 185 -5.08 -1.59 -18.31
C ASP A 185 -6.15 -0.84 -17.48
N GLU A 186 -6.07 -0.92 -16.15
CA GLU A 186 -6.90 -0.09 -15.26
C GLU A 186 -6.59 1.41 -15.39
N ILE A 187 -5.33 1.78 -15.63
CA ILE A 187 -4.91 3.18 -15.78
C ILE A 187 -5.15 3.68 -17.21
N LYS A 188 -4.74 2.90 -18.21
CA LYS A 188 -4.90 3.21 -19.63
C LYS A 188 -5.55 2.01 -20.33
N PRO A 189 -6.88 1.98 -20.37
CA PRO A 189 -7.60 0.83 -20.91
C PRO A 189 -7.45 0.71 -22.42
N ASN A 190 -7.55 -0.52 -22.90
CA ASN A 190 -7.64 -0.86 -24.33
C ASN A 190 -6.38 -0.54 -25.15
N ILE A 191 -5.21 -0.57 -24.51
CA ILE A 191 -3.95 -0.59 -25.25
C ILE A 191 -3.78 -1.98 -25.87
N GLU A 192 -3.77 -2.03 -27.20
CA GLU A 192 -3.73 -3.28 -27.98
C GLU A 192 -2.58 -4.21 -27.56
N GLU A 193 -1.37 -3.66 -27.45
CA GLU A 193 -0.18 -4.40 -27.00
C GLU A 193 -0.42 -5.11 -25.65
N ASN A 194 -0.97 -4.39 -24.66
CA ASN A 194 -1.24 -4.94 -23.33
C ASN A 194 -2.31 -6.02 -23.38
N ILE A 195 -3.39 -5.81 -24.16
CA ILE A 195 -4.47 -6.80 -24.31
C ILE A 195 -3.95 -8.09 -24.94
N LEU A 196 -3.18 -7.98 -26.03
CA LEU A 196 -2.61 -9.14 -26.71
C LEU A 196 -1.66 -9.92 -25.80
N LEU A 197 -0.82 -9.22 -25.02
CA LEU A 197 0.04 -9.86 -24.02
C LEU A 197 -0.78 -10.59 -22.94
N MET A 198 -1.82 -9.94 -22.38
CA MET A 198 -2.70 -10.59 -21.40
C MET A 198 -3.40 -11.83 -21.99
N ALA A 199 -3.93 -11.73 -23.22
CA ALA A 199 -4.57 -12.85 -23.90
C ALA A 199 -3.61 -14.04 -24.09
N ASN A 200 -2.37 -13.76 -24.51
CA ASN A 200 -1.33 -14.79 -24.64
C ASN A 200 -1.00 -15.45 -23.30
N ILE A 201 -0.91 -14.68 -22.21
CA ILE A 201 -0.69 -15.26 -20.88
C ILE A 201 -1.87 -16.14 -20.46
N TYR A 202 -3.11 -15.67 -20.65
CA TYR A 202 -4.30 -16.50 -20.35
C TYR A 202 -4.31 -17.80 -21.14
N LYS A 203 -3.94 -17.76 -22.42
CA LYS A 203 -3.79 -18.95 -23.26
C LYS A 203 -2.77 -19.92 -22.68
N ILE A 204 -1.58 -19.42 -22.30
CA ILE A 204 -0.52 -20.23 -21.69
C ILE A 204 -0.99 -20.88 -20.38
N LEU A 205 -1.82 -20.17 -19.60
CA LEU A 205 -2.38 -20.67 -18.35
C LEU A 205 -3.62 -21.57 -18.54
N GLY A 206 -4.07 -21.83 -19.77
CA GLY A 206 -5.26 -22.63 -20.06
C GLY A 206 -6.59 -21.94 -19.71
N LEU A 207 -6.59 -20.61 -19.60
CA LEU A 207 -7.74 -19.79 -19.20
C LEU A 207 -8.48 -19.25 -20.44
N GLU A 208 -8.96 -20.16 -21.30
CA GLU A 208 -9.54 -19.83 -22.63
C GLU A 208 -10.68 -18.80 -22.59
N LYS A 209 -11.51 -18.83 -21.54
CA LYS A 209 -12.60 -17.87 -21.38
C LYS A 209 -12.07 -16.44 -21.27
N LEU A 210 -11.03 -16.24 -20.44
CA LEU A 210 -10.43 -14.92 -20.21
C LEU A 210 -9.62 -14.46 -21.43
N GLU A 211 -8.95 -15.38 -22.14
CA GLU A 211 -8.32 -15.09 -23.43
C GLU A 211 -9.34 -14.51 -24.43
N LYS A 212 -10.49 -15.18 -24.61
CA LYS A 212 -11.55 -14.74 -25.53
C LYS A 212 -12.14 -13.39 -25.11
N GLU A 213 -12.35 -13.17 -23.81
CA GLU A 213 -12.83 -11.89 -23.29
C GLU A 213 -11.83 -10.76 -23.57
N CYS A 214 -10.53 -11.00 -23.42
CA CYS A 214 -9.49 -10.04 -23.80
C CYS A 214 -9.55 -9.71 -25.28
N LEU A 215 -9.54 -10.72 -26.16
CA LEU A 215 -9.54 -10.50 -27.61
C LEU A 215 -10.81 -9.81 -28.11
N ALA A 216 -11.96 -10.07 -27.50
CA ALA A 216 -13.22 -9.41 -27.84
C ALA A 216 -13.19 -7.88 -27.59
N ARG A 217 -12.29 -7.39 -26.73
CA ARG A 217 -12.11 -5.95 -26.49
C ARG A 217 -11.43 -5.23 -27.65
N LEU A 218 -10.66 -5.94 -28.49
CA LEU A 218 -9.99 -5.38 -29.68
C LEU A 218 -10.92 -5.28 -30.89
N ALA A 219 -12.06 -5.96 -30.86
CA ALA A 219 -13.04 -5.97 -31.95
C ALA A 219 -14.07 -4.83 -31.84
N LYS A 220 -13.93 -3.94 -30.85
CA LYS A 220 -14.80 -2.79 -30.59
C LYS A 220 -14.09 -1.49 -30.93
#